data_AF-A0A0B6YXF6-F1
#
_entry.id   AF-A0A0B6YXF6-F1
#
_cell.length_a   1.000
_cell.length_b   1.000
_cell.length_c   1.000
_cell.angle_alpha   90.00
_cell.angle_beta   90.00
_cell.angle_gamma   90.00
#
_symmetry.space_group_name_H-M   'P 1'
#
loop_
_entity.id
_entity.type
_entity.pdbx_description
1 polymer ?
#
loop_
_entity_poly.entity_id
_entity_poly.type
_entity_poly.pdbx_seq_one_letter_code
_entity_poly.pdbx_strand_id
1 'polypeptide(L)'
;MAALLDIDLKYSTQGEMTLIYPGHINHNNGGAKNEIVLNFFCDRTAQSPVITFDGQVFLSTTFKVKTALACAPQPLSCQAQDSMGRQFDLTALARTTDNW
;
A
#
# COMPACT_ATOMS: atom_id res chain seq x y z
N MET A 1 14.40 -24.68 11.44
CA MET A 1 13.20 -24.81 10.58
C MET A 1 12.60 -23.42 10.51
N ALA A 2 12.84 -22.68 9.42
CA ALA A 2 12.29 -21.34 9.26
C ALA A 2 10.80 -21.48 8.98
N ALA A 3 9.94 -21.01 9.89
CA ALA A 3 8.53 -20.87 9.59
C ALA A 3 8.41 -19.80 8.49
N LEU A 4 7.96 -20.19 7.30
CA LEU A 4 7.52 -19.24 6.28
C LEU A 4 6.40 -18.39 6.90
N LEU A 5 6.68 -17.11 7.13
CA LEU A 5 5.64 -16.14 7.45
C LEU A 5 4.84 -15.96 6.15
N ASP A 6 3.62 -16.49 6.13
CA ASP A 6 2.70 -16.32 5.01
C ASP A 6 2.14 -14.89 5.05
N ILE A 7 2.98 -13.94 4.62
CA ILE A 7 2.68 -12.51 4.60
C ILE A 7 1.95 -12.22 3.30
N ASP A 8 0.69 -11.81 3.40
CA ASP A 8 -0.16 -11.53 2.24
C ASP A 8 -0.52 -10.05 2.19
N LEU A 9 -0.12 -9.38 1.11
CA LEU A 9 -0.49 -8.00 0.79
C LEU A 9 -1.59 -8.03 -0.26
N LYS A 10 -2.80 -7.62 0.13
CA LYS A 10 -3.95 -7.51 -0.76
C LYS A 10 -4.11 -6.08 -1.23
N TYR A 11 -4.38 -5.91 -2.52
CA TYR A 11 -4.69 -4.62 -3.14
C TYR A 11 -6.02 -4.68 -3.87
N SER A 12 -6.91 -3.73 -3.59
CA SER A 12 -8.20 -3.56 -4.25
C SER A 12 -8.08 -2.53 -5.38
N THR A 13 -8.88 -2.70 -6.44
CA THR A 13 -8.99 -1.72 -7.54
C THR A 13 -9.53 -0.37 -7.07
N GLN A 14 -10.12 -0.30 -5.88
CA GLN A 14 -10.61 0.93 -5.24
C GLN A 14 -9.50 1.67 -4.46
N GLY A 15 -8.26 1.18 -4.48
CA GLY A 15 -7.11 1.80 -3.82
C GLY A 15 -6.94 1.41 -2.34
N GLU A 16 -7.66 0.39 -1.87
CA GLU A 16 -7.49 -0.16 -0.54
C GLU A 16 -6.34 -1.18 -0.55
N MET A 17 -5.41 -1.05 0.40
CA MET A 17 -4.26 -1.92 0.50
C MET A 17 -4.15 -2.42 1.94
N THR A 18 -4.12 -3.74 2.12
CA THR A 18 -4.15 -4.38 3.43
C THR A 18 -3.08 -5.46 3.50
N LEU A 19 -2.25 -5.40 4.54
CA LEU A 19 -1.23 -6.40 4.84
C LEU A 19 -1.64 -7.19 6.08
N ILE A 20 -1.67 -8.51 5.96
CA ILE A 20 -2.01 -9.39 7.08
C ILE A 20 -0.75 -10.14 7.49
N TYR A 21 -0.34 -9.93 8.73
CA TYR A 21 0.74 -10.66 9.39
C TYR A 21 0.14 -11.73 10.30
N PRO A 22 0.22 -13.02 9.92
CA PRO A 22 -0.19 -14.08 10.82
C PRO A 22 0.82 -14.20 11.97
N GLY A 23 0.32 -14.15 13.19
CA GLY A 23 1.04 -14.50 14.40
C GLY A 23 1.18 -16.01 14.58
N HIS A 24 1.94 -16.40 15.60
CA HIS A 24 2.18 -17.80 15.90
C HIS A 24 0.96 -18.49 16.52
N ILE A 25 0.85 -19.81 16.28
CA ILE A 25 -0.17 -20.66 16.93
C ILE A 25 0.16 -20.73 18.42
N ASN A 26 -0.78 -20.28 19.25
CA ASN A 26 -0.69 -20.52 20.69
C ASN A 26 -1.33 -21.87 21.01
N HIS A 27 -0.51 -22.91 21.17
CA HIS A 27 -0.96 -24.26 21.54
C HIS A 27 -1.67 -24.29 22.91
N ASN A 28 -1.35 -23.33 23.78
CA ASN A 28 -2.00 -23.19 25.09
C ASN A 28 -3.43 -22.65 25.01
N ASN A 29 -3.83 -22.07 23.87
CA ASN A 29 -5.12 -21.40 23.67
C ASN A 29 -5.97 -22.10 22.59
N GLY A 30 -5.94 -23.44 22.58
CA GLY A 30 -6.75 -24.24 21.63
C GLY A 30 -6.28 -24.16 20.17
N GLY A 31 -5.04 -23.70 19.92
CA GLY A 31 -4.48 -23.61 18.56
C GLY A 31 -4.85 -22.33 17.81
N ALA A 32 -5.38 -21.31 18.50
CA ALA A 32 -5.75 -20.06 17.87
C ALA A 32 -4.50 -19.21 17.49
N LYS A 33 -4.56 -18.55 16.32
CA LYS A 33 -3.49 -17.68 15.81
C LYS A 33 -3.89 -16.22 16.01
N ASN A 34 -2.97 -15.43 16.57
CA ASN A 34 -3.11 -13.97 16.51
C ASN A 34 -2.82 -13.50 15.09
N GLU A 35 -3.34 -12.34 14.72
CA GLU A 35 -2.98 -11.66 13.48
C GLU A 35 -2.85 -10.16 13.70
N ILE A 36 -1.98 -9.54 12.90
CA ILE A 36 -1.85 -8.09 12.81
C ILE A 36 -2.29 -7.69 11.42
N VAL A 37 -3.25 -6.77 11.35
CA VAL A 37 -3.78 -6.22 10.10
C VAL A 37 -3.30 -4.78 9.96
N LEU A 38 -2.61 -4.48 8.87
CA LEU A 38 -2.20 -3.11 8.53
C LEU A 38 -3.04 -2.63 7.34
N ASN A 39 -3.86 -1.61 7.58
CA ASN A 39 -4.62 -0.95 6.53
C ASN A 39 -3.88 0.32 6.08
N PHE A 40 -3.49 0.38 4.83
CA PHE A 40 -2.75 1.51 4.28
C PHE A 40 -3.69 2.56 3.69
N PHE A 41 -3.39 3.82 3.98
CA PHE A 41 -4.14 4.98 3.52
C PHE A 41 -3.22 5.98 2.84
N CYS A 42 -3.68 6.52 1.72
CA CYS A 42 -2.97 7.57 1.00
C CYS A 42 -2.88 8.84 1.84
N ASP A 43 -1.66 9.28 2.12
CA ASP A 43 -1.34 10.61 2.62
C ASP A 43 -0.16 11.16 1.82
N ARG A 44 -0.45 12.00 0.82
CA ARG A 44 0.59 12.58 -0.06
C ARG A 44 1.54 13.53 0.67
N THR A 45 1.20 13.97 1.87
CA THR A 45 2.02 14.88 2.68
C THR A 45 2.94 14.14 3.65
N ALA A 46 2.72 12.83 3.83
CA ALA A 46 3.52 12.00 4.72
C ALA A 46 4.95 11.82 4.15
N GLN A 47 5.94 12.43 4.81
CA GLN A 47 7.36 12.21 4.51
C GLN A 47 7.82 10.80 4.94
N SER A 48 7.11 10.18 5.87
CA SER A 48 7.37 8.85 6.40
C SER A 48 6.04 8.22 6.87
N PRO A 49 5.93 6.88 6.90
CA PRO A 49 4.68 6.23 7.29
C PRO A 49 4.30 6.55 8.74
N VAL A 50 3.05 6.95 8.97
CA VAL A 50 2.48 7.18 10.30
C VAL A 50 1.57 6.00 10.65
N ILE A 51 1.91 5.29 11.72
CA ILE A 51 1.19 4.09 12.16
C ILE A 51 0.38 4.43 13.42
N THR A 52 -0.93 4.16 13.38
CA THR A 52 -1.83 4.39 14.51
C THR A 52 -2.64 3.13 14.80
N PHE A 53 -2.75 2.76 16.08
CA PHE A 53 -3.66 1.70 16.51
C PHE A 53 -5.10 2.06 16.15
N ASP A 54 -5.83 1.13 15.54
CA ASP A 54 -7.22 1.32 15.14
C ASP A 54 -8.19 0.54 16.02
N GLY A 55 -7.78 -0.65 16.47
CA GLY A 55 -8.60 -1.48 17.32
C GLY A 55 -8.07 -2.91 17.42
N GLN A 56 -8.65 -3.67 18.34
CA GLN A 56 -8.39 -5.09 18.49
C GLN A 56 -9.72 -5.81 18.68
N VAL A 57 -9.94 -6.86 17.91
CA VAL A 57 -11.13 -7.70 17.98
C VAL A 57 -10.70 -9.16 18.03
N PHE A 58 -11.01 -9.84 19.13
CA PHE A 58 -10.53 -11.19 19.44
C PHE A 58 -9.00 -11.31 19.32
N LEU A 59 -8.52 -12.03 18.31
CA LEU A 59 -7.11 -12.32 18.06
C LEU A 59 -6.52 -11.44 16.95
N SER A 60 -7.31 -10.51 16.40
CA SER A 60 -6.91 -9.62 15.31
C SER A 60 -6.67 -8.20 15.83
N THR A 61 -5.48 -7.68 15.58
CA THR A 61 -5.07 -6.32 15.98
C THR A 61 -4.85 -5.47 14.73
N THR A 62 -5.60 -4.39 14.61
CA THR A 62 -5.60 -3.54 13.41
C THR A 62 -4.86 -2.23 13.66
N PHE A 63 -4.02 -1.85 12.69
CA PHE A 63 -3.37 -0.56 12.61
C PHE A 63 -3.70 0.13 11.29
N LYS A 64 -3.80 1.45 11.33
CA LYS A 64 -3.83 2.31 10.14
C LYS A 64 -2.42 2.78 9.85
N VAL A 65 -2.03 2.73 8.58
CA VAL A 65 -0.73 3.18 8.08
C VAL A 65 -0.98 4.28 7.06
N LYS A 66 -0.73 5.54 7.43
CA LYS A 66 -0.81 6.66 6.49
C LYS A 66 0.54 6.85 5.81
N THR A 67 0.58 6.79 4.48
CA THR A 67 1.81 6.91 3.70
C THR A 67 1.53 7.43 2.29
N ALA A 68 2.50 8.14 1.70
CA ALA A 68 2.43 8.58 0.31
C ALA A 68 2.48 7.41 -0.69
N LEU A 69 3.05 6.26 -0.28
CA LEU A 69 3.19 5.07 -1.14
C LEU A 69 1.86 4.36 -1.41
N ALA A 70 0.84 4.60 -0.58
CA ALA A 70 -0.50 4.07 -0.79
C ALA A 70 -1.32 4.90 -1.79
N CYS A 71 -0.78 6.03 -2.25
CA CYS A 71 -1.46 6.90 -3.20
C CYS A 71 -1.31 6.40 -4.63
N ALA A 72 -2.42 6.37 -5.36
CA ALA A 72 -2.36 6.23 -6.81
C ALA A 72 -1.50 7.36 -7.41
N PRO A 73 -0.68 7.06 -8.44
CA PRO A 73 0.07 8.09 -9.15
C PRO A 73 -0.89 9.14 -9.69
N GLN A 74 -0.49 10.41 -9.63
CA GLN A 74 -1.33 11.48 -10.15
C GLN A 74 -1.40 11.36 -11.69
N PRO A 75 -2.58 11.57 -12.29
CA PRO A 75 -2.69 11.64 -13.73
C PRO A 75 -1.87 12.83 -14.22
N LEU A 76 -0.83 12.54 -14.99
CA LEU A 76 0.00 13.54 -15.65
C LEU A 76 -0.39 13.61 -17.12
N SER A 77 -0.67 14.81 -17.62
CA SER A 77 -0.76 15.02 -19.06
C SER A 77 0.65 15.01 -19.65
N CYS A 78 0.94 14.04 -20.50
CA CYS A 78 2.19 13.99 -21.27
C CYS A 78 2.16 14.92 -22.49
N GLN A 79 1.24 15.88 -22.51
CA GLN A 79 1.17 16.91 -23.54
C GLN A 79 1.74 18.22 -23.01
N ALA A 80 2.65 18.81 -23.78
CA ALA A 80 3.24 20.10 -23.47
C ALA A 80 2.93 21.10 -24.57
N GLN A 81 2.80 22.38 -24.20
CA GLN A 81 2.68 23.47 -25.15
C GLN A 81 3.76 24.51 -24.88
N ASP A 82 4.41 25.00 -25.93
CA ASP A 82 5.38 26.09 -25.79
C ASP A 82 4.73 27.48 -25.84
N SER A 83 5.54 28.52 -25.63
CA SER A 83 5.09 29.92 -25.65
C SER A 83 4.60 30.40 -27.02
N MET A 84 4.90 29.68 -28.10
CA MET A 84 4.41 29.96 -29.45
C MET A 84 3.13 29.20 -29.78
N GLY A 85 2.61 28.40 -28.85
CA GLY A 85 1.38 27.63 -29.01
C GLY A 85 1.58 26.26 -29.68
N ARG A 86 2.82 25.83 -29.96
CA ARG A 86 3.10 24.51 -30.54
C ARG A 86 2.88 23.43 -29.49
N GLN A 87 2.13 22.39 -29.86
CA GLN A 87 1.82 21.26 -28.99
C GLN A 87 2.75 20.08 -29.26
N PHE A 88 3.16 19.41 -28.20
CA PHE A 88 4.04 18.25 -28.22
C PHE A 88 3.39 17.13 -27.43
N ASP A 89 3.19 15.98 -28.08
CA ASP A 89 2.71 14.76 -27.44
C ASP A 89 3.90 13.87 -27.07
N LEU A 90 4.16 13.74 -25.77
CA LEU A 90 5.23 12.93 -25.20
C LEU A 90 4.70 11.57 -24.72
N THR A 91 3.47 11.19 -25.03
CA THR A 91 2.87 9.92 -24.55
C THR A 91 3.62 8.70 -25.07
N ALA A 92 4.21 8.79 -26.27
CA ALA A 92 5.10 7.75 -26.82
C ALA A 92 6.36 7.53 -25.94
N LEU A 93 6.65 8.47 -25.05
CA LEU A 93 7.71 8.38 -24.06
C LEU A 93 7.24 7.85 -22.68
N ALA A 94 6.04 7.29 -22.56
CA ALA A 94 5.68 6.58 -21.34
C ALA A 94 6.20 5.14 -21.41
N ARG A 95 7.08 4.73 -20.49
CA ARG A 95 7.44 3.32 -20.25
C ARG A 95 6.75 2.84 -18.98
N THR A 96 6.11 1.67 -19.05
CA THR A 96 5.32 1.10 -17.94
C THR A 96 6.01 -0.05 -17.22
N THR A 97 7.03 -0.67 -17.84
CA THR A 97 7.73 -1.85 -17.31
C THR A 97 9.13 -1.55 -16.80
N ASP A 98 9.83 -0.60 -17.43
CA ASP A 98 11.24 -0.32 -17.17
C ASP A 98 11.52 1.18 -17.23
N ASN A 99 12.67 1.58 -16.69
CA ASN A 99 13.19 2.92 -16.86
C ASN A 99 13.74 3.13 -18.28
N TRP A 100 13.85 4.40 -18.66
CA TRP A 100 14.59 4.85 -19.82
C TRP A 100 16.06 4.44 -19.76
#